data_AF-K8XTP4-F1
#
_entry.id   AF-K8XTP4-F1
#
_cell.length_a   1.000
_cell.length_b   1.000
_cell.length_c   1.000
_cell.angle_alpha   90.00
_cell.angle_beta   90.00
_cell.angle_gamma   90.00
#
_symmetry.space_group_name_H-M   'P 1'
#
loop_
_entity.id
_entity.type
_entity.pdbx_description
1 polymer ?
#
loop_
_entity_poly.entity_id
_entity_poly.type
_entity_poly.pdbx_seq_one_letter_code
_entity_poly.pdbx_strand_id
1 'polypeptide(L)' 'MLPMPGVPAPAPSGASAQEVAPTASAMRRVLRRARDGATLNVDEATTLLQARGDDLADLCSSAAKVRDAG' A
#
# COMPACT_ATOMS: atom_id res chain seq x y z
N MET A 1 33.94 12.07 -42.19
CA MET A 1 33.49 10.84 -41.50
C MET A 1 33.28 11.22 -40.04
N LEU A 2 32.09 11.73 -39.68
CA LEU A 2 31.77 12.13 -38.30
C LEU A 2 31.00 10.99 -37.62
N PRO A 3 31.34 10.60 -36.37
CA PRO A 3 30.53 9.65 -35.62
C PRO A 3 29.27 10.35 -35.11
N MET A 4 28.10 9.77 -35.38
CA MET A 4 26.85 10.17 -34.75
C MET A 4 26.90 9.82 -33.25
N PRO A 5 26.61 10.75 -32.33
CA PRO A 5 26.35 10.39 -30.94
C PRO A 5 25.05 9.58 -30.90
N GLY A 6 25.16 8.31 -30.53
CA GLY A 6 24.00 7.44 -30.32
C GLY A 6 23.10 8.04 -29.25
N VAL A 7 21.82 8.24 -29.60
CA VAL A 7 20.81 8.62 -28.61
C VAL A 7 20.72 7.47 -27.60
N PRO A 8 20.83 7.73 -26.28
CA PRO A 8 20.52 6.70 -25.31
C PRO A 8 19.03 6.37 -25.43
N ALA A 9 18.72 5.10 -25.70
CA ALA A 9 17.35 4.61 -25.65
C ALA A 9 16.72 4.97 -24.30
N PRO A 10 15.41 5.31 -24.24
CA PRO A 10 14.75 5.51 -22.96
C PRO A 10 14.88 4.22 -22.16
N ALA A 11 15.52 4.32 -20.99
CA ALA A 11 15.50 3.25 -20.00
C ALA A 11 14.04 2.83 -19.80
N PRO A 12 13.74 1.53 -19.67
CA PRO A 12 12.39 1.11 -19.34
C PRO A 12 12.02 1.85 -18.06
N SER A 13 11.03 2.73 -18.19
CA SER A 13 10.35 3.37 -17.06
C SER A 13 10.07 2.25 -16.08
N GLY A 14 10.76 2.29 -14.94
CA GLY A 14 10.76 1.22 -13.97
C GLY A 14 9.31 0.83 -13.72
N ALA A 15 8.95 -0.35 -14.21
CA ALA A 15 7.67 -0.99 -14.02
C ALA A 15 7.26 -0.73 -12.56
N SER A 16 6.11 -0.11 -12.30
CA SER A 16 4.81 -0.79 -12.20
C SER A 16 4.80 -2.01 -11.28
N ALA A 17 5.85 -2.22 -10.46
CA ALA A 17 6.06 -3.42 -9.66
C ALA A 17 5.31 -3.42 -8.33
N GLN A 18 4.45 -2.44 -8.08
CA GLN A 18 3.53 -2.43 -6.93
C GLN A 18 2.05 -2.34 -7.31
N GLU A 19 1.71 -2.50 -8.59
CA GLU A 19 0.33 -2.79 -9.04
C GLU A 19 0.00 -4.29 -8.83
N VAL A 20 0.52 -4.89 -7.76
CA VAL A 20 0.26 -6.28 -7.39
C VAL A 20 -0.43 -6.19 -6.05
N ALA A 21 -1.65 -6.73 -5.97
CA ALA A 21 -2.47 -6.72 -4.77
C ALA A 21 -1.62 -6.94 -3.50
N PRO A 22 -1.88 -6.19 -2.41
CA PRO A 22 -1.03 -6.20 -1.25
C PRO A 22 -0.85 -7.64 -0.76
N THR A 23 0.41 -8.00 -0.52
CA THR A 23 0.71 -9.34 0.01
C THR A 23 -0.04 -9.56 1.33
N ALA A 24 -0.45 -10.80 1.61
CA ALA A 24 -1.16 -11.13 2.85
C ALA A 24 -0.37 -10.71 4.12
N SER A 25 0.96 -10.69 4.04
CA SER A 25 1.82 -10.22 5.15
C SER A 25 1.87 -8.70 5.27
N ALA A 26 1.69 -7.95 4.18
CA ALA A 26 1.49 -6.51 4.25
C ALA A 26 0.13 -6.20 4.89
N MET A 27 -0.96 -6.82 4.40
CA MET A 27 -2.32 -6.63 4.95
C MET A 27 -2.37 -6.90 6.46
N ARG A 28 -1.85 -8.06 6.92
CA ARG A 28 -1.82 -8.41 8.34
C ARG A 28 -1.06 -7.41 9.22
N ARG A 29 0.07 -6.88 8.75
CA ARG A 29 0.84 -5.88 9.51
C ARG A 29 0.08 -4.57 9.64
N VAL A 30 -0.55 -4.12 8.57
CA VAL A 30 -1.30 -2.87 8.57
C VAL A 30 -2.59 -2.98 9.39
N LEU A 31 -3.32 -4.10 9.28
CA LEU A 31 -4.47 -4.38 10.14
C LEU A 31 -4.09 -4.41 11.61
N ARG A 32 -2.95 -5.00 11.97
CA ARG A 32 -2.43 -4.96 13.35
C ARG A 32 -2.21 -3.52 13.82
N ARG A 33 -1.60 -2.67 12.99
CA ARG A 33 -1.37 -1.26 13.32
C ARG A 33 -2.70 -0.49 13.49
N ALA A 34 -3.69 -0.76 12.64
CA ALA A 34 -5.03 -0.18 12.77
C ALA A 34 -5.73 -0.61 14.07
N ARG A 35 -5.60 -1.89 14.46
CA ARG A 35 -6.12 -2.42 15.74
C ARG A 35 -5.44 -1.80 16.95
N ASP A 36 -4.13 -1.58 16.87
CA ASP A 36 -3.34 -0.94 17.92
C ASP A 36 -3.67 0.56 18.06
N GLY A 37 -4.49 1.14 17.16
CA GLY A 37 -4.83 2.57 17.15
C GLY A 37 -3.64 3.47 16.81
N ALA A 38 -2.59 2.91 16.21
CA ALA A 38 -1.39 3.65 15.85
C ALA A 38 -1.61 4.54 14.62
N THR A 39 -0.81 5.58 14.49
CA THR A 39 -0.83 6.45 13.31
C THR A 39 -0.44 5.63 12.07
N LEU A 40 -1.31 5.70 11.06
CA LEU A 40 -1.13 5.06 9.76
C LEU A 40 -0.55 6.07 8.78
N ASN A 41 0.43 5.64 7.98
CA ASN A 41 0.92 6.44 6.86
C ASN A 41 0.04 6.25 5.60
N VAL A 42 0.34 7.01 4.54
CA VAL A 42 -0.45 6.99 3.29
C VAL A 42 -0.37 5.64 2.57
N ASP A 43 0.78 4.98 2.54
CA ASP A 43 0.95 3.65 1.91
C ASP A 43 0.18 2.56 2.66
N GLU A 44 0.19 2.63 3.98
CA GLU A 44 -0.58 1.74 4.87
C GLU A 44 -2.08 1.96 4.66
N ALA A 45 -2.53 3.21 4.63
CA ALA A 45 -3.92 3.54 4.31
C ALA A 45 -4.30 3.01 2.92
N THR A 46 -3.44 3.20 1.92
CA THR A 46 -3.68 2.71 0.55
C THR A 46 -3.78 1.18 0.51
N THR A 47 -2.96 0.48 1.30
CA THR A 47 -3.05 -0.97 1.48
C THR A 47 -4.40 -1.38 2.06
N LEU A 48 -4.90 -0.65 3.07
CA LEU A 48 -6.20 -0.92 3.70
C LEU A 48 -7.39 -0.66 2.78
N LEU A 49 -7.28 0.29 1.83
CA LEU A 49 -8.32 0.52 0.82
C LEU A 49 -8.58 -0.73 -0.05
N GLN A 50 -7.61 -1.66 -0.09
CA GLN A 50 -7.73 -2.94 -0.80
C GLN A 50 -8.29 -4.07 0.08
N ALA A 51 -8.58 -3.86 1.37
CA ALA A 51 -9.13 -4.88 2.25
C ALA A 51 -10.53 -5.32 1.79
N ARG A 52 -10.80 -6.63 1.81
CA ARG A 52 -12.09 -7.22 1.41
C ARG A 52 -12.45 -8.36 2.36
N GLY A 53 -13.73 -8.72 2.40
CA GLY A 53 -14.22 -9.83 3.24
C GLY A 53 -13.88 -9.61 4.73
N ASP A 54 -13.30 -10.64 5.36
CA ASP A 54 -12.96 -10.63 6.78
C ASP A 54 -11.96 -9.53 7.16
N ASP A 55 -11.00 -9.22 6.28
CA ASP A 55 -10.03 -8.14 6.50
C ASP A 55 -10.72 -6.77 6.58
N LEU A 56 -11.76 -6.55 5.76
CA LEU A 56 -12.53 -5.31 5.79
C LEU A 56 -13.39 -5.21 7.06
N ALA A 57 -14.01 -6.31 7.48
CA ALA A 57 -14.79 -6.35 8.72
C ALA A 57 -13.92 -6.03 9.94
N ASP A 58 -12.71 -6.59 9.99
CA ASP A 58 -11.73 -6.33 11.03
C ASP A 58 -11.24 -4.87 11.05
N LEU A 59 -10.98 -4.30 9.87
CA LEU A 59 -10.64 -2.89 9.74
C LEU A 59 -11.78 -1.99 10.28
N CYS A 60 -13.03 -2.26 9.90
CA CYS A 60 -14.18 -1.49 10.38
C CYS A 60 -14.34 -1.59 11.90
N SER A 61 -14.14 -2.77 12.49
CA SER A 61 -14.17 -2.95 13.95
C SER A 61 -13.08 -2.13 14.65
N SER A 62 -11.88 -2.13 14.08
CA SER A 62 -10.75 -1.35 14.60
C SER A 62 -11.02 0.16 14.53
N ALA A 63 -11.55 0.64 13.41
CA ALA A 63 -11.90 2.05 13.22
C ALA A 63 -13.00 2.53 14.18
N ALA A 64 -14.01 1.68 14.46
CA ALA A 64 -15.05 1.99 15.45
C ALA A 64 -14.45 2.23 16.84
N LYS A 65 -13.54 1.35 17.29
CA LYS A 65 -12.86 1.50 18.58
C LYS A 65 -12.07 2.80 18.68
N VAL A 66 -11.37 3.19 17.61
CA VAL A 66 -10.62 4.46 17.57
C VAL A 66 -11.57 5.65 17.65
N ARG A 67 -12.73 5.59 16.97
CA ARG A 67 -13.77 6.61 17.08
C ARG A 67 -14.34 6.73 18.49
N ASP A 68 -14.55 5.60 19.17
CA ASP A 68 -15.13 5.59 20.53
C ASP A 68 -14.13 6.06 21.60
N ALA A 69 -12.83 5.97 21.31
CA ALA A 69 -11.75 6.42 22.20
C ALA A 69 -11.37 7.90 22.04
N GLY A 70 -11.77 8.53 20.93
CA GLY A 70 -11.55 9.94 20.62
C GLY A 70 -12.71 10.83 21.08
#